data_AF-K2FL08-F1
#
_entry.id   AF-K2FL08-F1
#
_cell.length_a   1.000
_cell.length_b   1.000
_cell.length_c   1.000
_cell.angle_alpha   90.00
_cell.angle_beta   90.00
_cell.angle_gamma   90.00
#
_symmetry.space_group_name_H-M   'P 1'
#
loop_
_entity.id
_entity.type
_entity.pdbx_description
1 polymer ?
#
loop_
_entity_poly.entity_id
_entity_poly.type
_entity_poly.pdbx_seq_one_letter_code
_entity_poly.pdbx_strand_id
1 'polypeptide(L)'
;MSNIKDIKNPAPFYTLKDAAKELNRALEIDYYDAKKLLNMALVYDLQLYIFVRGWEGYAAYGEEMSEAWEEYADVDKHGGYTQLHFDMDATVEAIITARLNIALREGCLLEVTRELINELILRKNIVADGSLGIFFSNILDIQDSFTRNPKNLFLEAFKPPLAPELIGELGKCTLSADVIASVENIHIAWIELWEENTLFSHNTVTPTPVIESKIEKEGRPAIPQAISRTDLLITHYQLSRIIEGSLIQKGTPVETRETLIKKMDLKPRGISPARERAKLAAKTLANYLWSQDRDNKIKIKEMAITVYAELSQTEHRIELPDQAISLKDWIKEVAPPYSREPGRTKEKYISSET
;
A
#
# COMPACT_ATOMS: atom_id res chain seq x y z
N MET A 1 36.03 20.42 15.71
CA MET A 1 35.38 20.32 17.04
C MET A 1 34.49 21.55 17.20
N SER A 2 33.20 21.40 16.93
CA SER A 2 32.20 22.47 17.14
C SER A 2 31.20 21.95 18.16
N ASN A 3 30.92 22.78 19.18
CA ASN A 3 30.05 22.50 20.33
C ASN A 3 28.66 22.02 19.89
N ILE A 4 28.46 20.70 19.83
CA ILE A 4 27.11 20.12 19.87
C ILE A 4 26.74 20.04 21.35
N LYS A 5 25.62 20.63 21.74
CA LYS A 5 24.98 20.27 23.00
C LYS A 5 24.52 18.82 22.83
N ASP A 6 25.37 17.88 23.21
CA ASP A 6 25.02 16.46 23.22
C ASP A 6 23.70 16.30 23.97
N ILE A 7 22.70 15.75 23.29
CA ILE A 7 21.44 15.35 23.91
C ILE A 7 21.82 14.36 25.00
N LYS A 8 21.73 14.77 26.28
CA LYS A 8 22.06 13.90 27.40
C LYS A 8 21.13 12.69 27.41
N ASN A 9 21.69 11.49 27.33
CA ASN A 9 20.98 10.21 27.24
C ASN A 9 19.99 10.19 26.07
N PRO A 10 20.49 10.17 24.82
CA PRO A 10 19.63 10.24 23.66
C PRO A 10 18.73 8.99 23.58
N ALA A 11 17.44 9.19 23.36
CA ALA A 11 16.55 8.11 22.96
C ALA A 11 16.89 7.66 21.54
N PRO A 12 16.70 6.36 21.20
CA PRO A 12 17.01 5.85 19.87
C PRO A 12 16.18 6.52 18.77
N PHE A 13 14.94 6.86 19.08
CA PHE A 13 14.01 7.56 18.21
C PHE A 13 13.04 8.40 19.03
N TYR A 14 12.39 9.34 18.36
CA TYR A 14 11.48 10.31 18.95
C TYR A 14 10.21 10.39 18.11
N THR A 15 9.08 10.61 18.75
CA THR A 15 7.90 11.10 18.01
C THR A 15 8.24 12.45 17.37
N LEU A 16 7.60 12.82 16.26
CA LEU A 16 7.81 14.14 15.65
C LEU A 16 7.57 15.31 16.64
N LYS A 17 6.68 15.11 17.62
CA LYS A 17 6.41 16.11 18.66
C LYS A 17 7.60 16.26 19.62
N ASP A 18 8.19 15.15 20.06
CA ASP A 18 9.31 15.19 21.00
C ASP A 18 10.61 15.60 20.31
N ALA A 19 10.81 15.17 19.06
CA ALA A 19 11.89 15.64 18.22
C ALA A 19 11.87 17.17 18.05
N ALA A 20 10.70 17.77 17.82
CA ALA A 20 10.58 19.22 17.71
C ALA A 20 10.98 19.95 18.99
N LYS A 21 10.60 19.42 20.16
CA LYS A 21 11.02 19.97 21.47
C LYS A 21 12.54 19.86 21.63
N GLU A 22 13.12 18.72 21.27
CA GLU A 22 14.55 18.48 21.37
C GLU A 22 15.36 19.41 20.45
N LEU A 23 14.91 19.63 19.22
CA LEU A 23 15.53 20.58 18.29
C LEU A 23 15.47 22.02 18.82
N ASN A 24 14.29 22.46 19.25
CA ASN A 24 14.11 23.80 19.82
C ASN A 24 14.99 24.02 21.06
N ARG A 25 15.12 22.99 21.92
CA ARG A 25 16.01 23.01 23.08
C ARG A 25 17.49 23.06 22.68
N ALA A 26 17.92 22.21 21.75
CA ALA A 26 19.31 22.09 21.34
C ALA A 26 19.80 23.36 20.63
N LEU A 27 18.95 23.94 19.79
CA LEU A 27 19.25 25.11 18.96
C LEU A 27 18.89 26.45 19.62
N GLU A 28 18.26 26.43 20.81
CA GLU A 28 17.79 27.62 21.53
C GLU A 28 16.82 28.49 20.71
N ILE A 29 15.88 27.86 20.00
CA ILE A 29 14.86 28.53 19.18
C ILE A 29 13.47 27.97 19.47
N ASP A 30 12.42 28.64 19.00
CA ASP A 30 11.04 28.14 19.02
C ASP A 30 10.49 28.10 17.59
N TYR A 31 11.11 27.28 16.75
CA TYR A 31 10.80 27.20 15.33
C TYR A 31 10.18 25.87 14.95
N TYR A 32 10.74 24.76 15.42
CA TYR A 32 10.33 23.43 14.97
C TYR A 32 9.01 22.99 15.60
N ASP A 33 8.17 22.34 14.81
CA ASP A 33 6.98 21.64 15.24
C ASP A 33 6.83 20.35 14.41
N ALA A 34 5.94 19.44 14.82
CA ALA A 34 5.76 18.16 14.14
C ALA A 34 5.36 18.31 12.65
N LYS A 35 4.61 19.36 12.31
CA LYS A 35 4.19 19.63 10.93
C LYS A 35 5.38 20.10 10.08
N LYS A 36 6.27 20.93 10.63
CA LYS A 36 7.50 21.36 9.95
C LYS A 36 8.43 20.19 9.69
N LEU A 37 8.63 19.31 10.68
CA LEU A 37 9.45 18.09 10.50
C LEU A 37 8.87 17.16 9.43
N LEU A 38 7.55 16.96 9.44
CA LEU A 38 6.87 16.19 8.40
C LEU A 38 7.05 16.81 7.00
N ASN A 39 6.95 18.14 6.88
CA ASN A 39 7.20 18.84 5.63
C ASN A 39 8.67 18.76 5.20
N MET A 40 9.62 18.79 6.14
CA MET A 40 11.03 18.63 5.84
C MET A 40 11.32 17.27 5.19
N ALA A 41 10.64 16.20 5.60
CA ALA A 41 10.78 14.88 4.98
C ALA A 41 10.35 14.83 3.50
N LEU A 42 9.50 15.76 3.04
CA LEU A 42 9.17 15.89 1.62
C LEU A 42 10.24 16.62 0.81
N VAL A 43 10.92 17.58 1.42
CA VAL A 43 11.86 18.49 0.74
C VAL A 43 13.29 17.98 0.80
N TYR A 44 13.66 17.35 1.92
CA TYR A 44 14.99 16.88 2.21
C TYR A 44 15.02 15.36 2.27
N ASP A 45 16.22 14.79 2.16
CA ASP A 45 16.56 13.38 2.40
C ASP A 45 16.45 12.99 3.89
N LEU A 46 15.41 13.47 4.56
CA LEU A 46 15.08 13.14 5.93
C LEU A 46 14.17 11.91 5.95
N GLN A 47 14.66 10.83 6.57
CA GLN A 47 13.93 9.57 6.70
C GLN A 47 13.06 9.58 7.96
N LEU A 48 11.83 9.09 7.81
CA LEU A 48 10.88 8.90 8.90
C LEU A 48 10.53 7.43 9.01
N TYR A 49 10.12 7.00 10.20
CA TYR A 49 9.90 5.60 10.51
C TYR A 49 8.58 5.41 11.26
N ILE A 50 8.10 4.17 11.32
CA ILE A 50 7.17 3.72 12.37
C ILE A 50 7.82 2.58 13.14
N PHE A 51 7.40 2.37 14.39
CA PHE A 51 7.79 1.19 15.15
C PHE A 51 6.82 0.05 14.87
N VAL A 52 7.37 -1.12 14.55
CA VAL A 52 6.58 -2.32 14.25
C VAL A 52 7.08 -3.49 15.07
N ARG A 53 6.14 -4.28 15.61
CA ARG A 53 6.43 -5.49 16.39
C ARG A 53 5.28 -6.47 16.35
N GLY A 54 5.59 -7.77 16.36
CA GLY A 54 4.61 -8.85 16.44
C GLY A 54 3.90 -9.13 15.13
N TRP A 55 4.52 -8.81 14.00
CA TRP A 55 3.96 -9.02 12.67
C TRP A 55 4.72 -10.10 11.91
N GLU A 56 4.02 -10.73 10.97
CA GLU A 56 4.58 -11.37 9.79
C GLU A 56 4.30 -10.49 8.57
N GLY A 57 5.17 -10.55 7.58
CA GLY A 57 5.08 -9.71 6.41
C GLY A 57 5.84 -10.23 5.22
N TYR A 58 5.81 -9.42 4.17
CA TYR A 58 6.44 -9.69 2.90
C TYR A 58 7.24 -8.47 2.43
N ALA A 59 8.38 -8.73 1.81
CA ALA A 59 9.16 -7.71 1.15
C ALA A 59 9.21 -8.03 -0.34
N ALA A 60 8.82 -7.06 -1.16
CA ALA A 60 9.20 -7.07 -2.58
C ALA A 60 10.62 -6.52 -2.69
N TYR A 61 11.48 -7.25 -3.39
CA TYR A 61 12.89 -6.93 -3.50
C TYR A 61 13.40 -7.08 -4.93
N GLY A 62 14.57 -6.53 -5.17
CA GLY A 62 15.44 -6.88 -6.29
C GLY A 62 16.84 -7.11 -5.78
N GLU A 63 17.51 -8.10 -6.35
CA GLU A 63 18.87 -8.50 -6.03
C GLU A 63 19.86 -8.02 -7.09
N GLU A 64 21.08 -7.72 -6.67
CA GLU A 64 22.22 -7.55 -7.57
C GLU A 64 23.17 -8.73 -7.32
N MET A 65 23.41 -9.52 -8.37
CA MET A 65 24.31 -10.68 -8.32
C MET A 65 25.66 -10.32 -8.94
N SER A 66 26.70 -11.04 -8.52
CA SER A 66 28.04 -10.88 -9.09
C SER A 66 28.07 -11.13 -10.59
N GLU A 67 28.93 -10.43 -11.34
CA GLU A 67 29.07 -10.62 -12.79
C GLU A 67 29.34 -12.08 -13.18
N ALA A 68 30.13 -12.80 -12.37
CA ALA A 68 30.43 -14.21 -12.59
C ALA A 68 29.18 -15.11 -12.47
N TRP A 69 28.28 -14.77 -11.54
CA TRP A 69 27.01 -15.47 -11.39
C TRP A 69 26.07 -15.16 -12.55
N GLU A 70 25.92 -13.90 -12.92
CA GLU A 70 25.11 -13.47 -14.07
C GLU A 70 25.56 -14.16 -15.36
N GLU A 71 26.88 -14.29 -15.57
CA GLU A 71 27.41 -15.00 -16.72
C GLU A 71 27.11 -16.52 -16.69
N TYR A 72 27.18 -17.11 -15.48
CA TYR A 72 26.93 -18.53 -15.25
C TYR A 72 25.45 -18.89 -15.35
N ALA A 73 24.56 -18.01 -14.89
CA ALA A 73 23.11 -18.16 -14.87
C ALA A 73 22.43 -17.52 -16.09
N ASP A 74 23.17 -17.21 -17.15
CA ASP A 74 22.62 -16.64 -18.38
C ASP A 74 21.55 -17.57 -19.00
N VAL A 75 20.30 -17.10 -18.99
CA VAL A 75 19.12 -17.84 -19.47
C VAL A 75 19.29 -18.28 -20.93
N ASP A 76 19.87 -17.44 -21.79
CA ASP A 76 20.03 -17.72 -23.21
C ASP A 76 21.10 -18.81 -23.43
N LYS A 77 22.19 -18.79 -22.64
CA LYS A 77 23.21 -19.85 -22.68
C LYS A 77 22.67 -21.21 -22.27
N HIS A 78 21.69 -21.24 -21.35
CA HIS A 78 21.02 -22.47 -20.93
C HIS A 78 19.84 -22.87 -21.81
N GLY A 79 19.45 -22.04 -22.78
CA GLY A 79 18.27 -22.26 -23.62
C GLY A 79 16.94 -22.12 -22.88
N GLY A 80 16.91 -21.33 -21.80
CA GLY A 80 15.75 -21.07 -20.95
C GLY A 80 16.03 -21.20 -19.46
N TYR A 81 15.00 -21.00 -18.65
CA TYR A 81 15.08 -21.16 -17.19
C TYR A 81 15.34 -22.63 -16.80
N THR A 82 16.25 -22.81 -15.86
CA THR A 82 16.69 -24.11 -15.33
C THR A 82 16.57 -24.17 -13.82
N GLN A 83 16.85 -25.34 -13.23
CA GLN A 83 16.86 -25.54 -11.78
C GLN A 83 17.74 -24.52 -11.04
N LEU A 84 18.84 -24.09 -11.65
CA LEU A 84 19.73 -23.07 -11.10
C LEU A 84 19.00 -21.76 -10.74
N HIS A 85 18.07 -21.33 -11.60
CA HIS A 85 17.32 -20.09 -11.44
C HIS A 85 16.27 -20.25 -10.33
N PHE A 86 15.58 -21.39 -10.32
CA PHE A 86 14.62 -21.69 -9.26
C PHE A 86 15.30 -21.85 -7.89
N ASP A 87 16.50 -22.42 -7.85
CA ASP A 87 17.29 -22.55 -6.62
C ASP A 87 17.79 -21.18 -6.14
N MET A 88 18.11 -20.27 -7.05
CA MET A 88 18.44 -18.88 -6.74
C MET A 88 17.24 -18.18 -6.10
N ASP A 89 16.10 -18.15 -6.79
CA ASP A 89 14.87 -17.52 -6.31
C ASP A 89 14.49 -18.05 -4.94
N ALA A 90 14.45 -19.38 -4.78
CA ALA A 90 14.11 -20.03 -3.51
C ALA A 90 15.10 -19.69 -2.39
N THR A 91 16.40 -19.60 -2.69
CA THR A 91 17.43 -19.28 -1.69
C THR A 91 17.30 -17.83 -1.21
N VAL A 92 17.18 -16.89 -2.16
CA VAL A 92 17.08 -15.45 -1.85
C VAL A 92 15.76 -15.15 -1.13
N GLU A 93 14.64 -15.69 -1.62
CA GLU A 93 13.32 -15.50 -1.02
C GLU A 93 13.27 -16.04 0.41
N ALA A 94 13.82 -17.23 0.65
CA ALA A 94 13.87 -17.82 1.98
C ALA A 94 14.65 -16.96 2.98
N ILE A 95 15.82 -16.45 2.59
CA ILE A 95 16.66 -15.62 3.46
C ILE A 95 16.01 -14.26 3.75
N ILE A 96 15.48 -13.59 2.72
CA ILE A 96 14.82 -12.29 2.87
C ILE A 96 13.57 -12.41 3.74
N THR A 97 12.73 -13.42 3.47
CA THR A 97 11.51 -13.68 4.24
C THR A 97 11.84 -13.98 5.70
N ALA A 98 12.84 -14.84 5.95
CA ALA A 98 13.28 -15.14 7.31
C ALA A 98 13.80 -13.87 8.02
N ARG A 99 14.67 -13.09 7.37
CA ARG A 99 15.22 -11.87 7.99
C ARG A 99 14.14 -10.84 8.31
N LEU A 100 13.20 -10.60 7.39
CA LEU A 100 12.09 -9.69 7.60
C LEU A 100 11.25 -10.12 8.81
N ASN A 101 10.82 -11.38 8.85
CA ASN A 101 9.92 -11.87 9.88
C ASN A 101 10.57 -11.92 11.27
N ILE A 102 11.89 -12.14 11.36
CA ILE A 102 12.63 -11.94 12.63
C ILE A 102 12.49 -10.49 13.10
N ALA A 103 12.80 -9.54 12.22
CA ALA A 103 12.77 -8.11 12.57
C ALA A 103 11.36 -7.65 12.96
N LEU A 104 10.34 -8.02 12.20
CA LEU A 104 8.94 -7.69 12.47
C LEU A 104 8.43 -8.34 13.75
N ARG A 105 8.88 -9.55 14.08
CA ARG A 105 8.50 -10.24 15.31
C ARG A 105 9.12 -9.60 16.55
N GLU A 106 10.42 -9.35 16.51
CA GLU A 106 11.19 -8.86 17.66
C GLU A 106 10.96 -7.38 17.93
N GLY A 107 10.82 -6.60 16.86
CA GLY A 107 10.60 -5.17 16.90
C GLY A 107 11.63 -4.43 16.06
N CYS A 108 11.19 -3.68 15.07
CA CYS A 108 12.05 -2.89 14.22
C CYS A 108 11.41 -1.53 13.87
N LEU A 109 12.18 -0.69 13.20
CA LEU A 109 11.67 0.52 12.58
C LEU A 109 11.46 0.27 11.08
N LEU A 110 10.25 0.54 10.57
CA LEU A 110 9.99 0.52 9.13
C LEU A 110 10.13 1.92 8.56
N GLU A 111 10.99 2.08 7.56
CA GLU A 111 11.17 3.36 6.86
C GLU A 111 9.92 3.68 6.05
N VAL A 112 9.36 4.86 6.30
CA VAL A 112 8.13 5.31 5.67
C VAL A 112 8.42 5.91 4.30
N THR A 113 7.68 5.46 3.29
CA THR A 113 7.80 5.96 1.93
C THR A 113 7.30 7.40 1.81
N ARG A 114 7.67 8.05 0.71
CA ARG A 114 7.19 9.39 0.38
C ARG A 114 5.67 9.42 0.18
N GLU A 115 5.13 8.36 -0.41
CA GLU A 115 3.71 8.18 -0.72
C GLU A 115 2.87 8.19 0.57
N LEU A 116 3.32 7.46 1.60
CA LEU A 116 2.65 7.47 2.90
C LEU A 116 2.78 8.84 3.58
N ILE A 117 3.95 9.50 3.50
CA ILE A 117 4.11 10.87 4.04
C ILE A 117 3.12 11.83 3.37
N ASN A 118 2.98 11.76 2.05
CA ASN A 118 2.02 12.56 1.28
C ASN A 118 0.58 12.33 1.74
N GLU A 119 0.14 11.07 1.88
CA GLU A 119 -1.20 10.74 2.35
C GLU A 119 -1.43 11.23 3.79
N LEU A 120 -0.46 11.05 4.68
CA LEU A 120 -0.56 11.53 6.05
C LEU A 120 -0.63 13.06 6.11
N ILE A 121 0.03 13.81 5.22
CA ILE A 121 -0.09 15.26 5.09
C ILE A 121 -1.50 15.70 4.67
N LEU A 122 -2.20 14.90 3.87
CA LEU A 122 -3.55 15.20 3.41
C LEU A 122 -4.61 14.81 4.44
N ARG A 123 -4.53 13.60 4.98
CA ARG A 123 -5.62 12.96 5.74
C ARG A 123 -5.39 12.87 7.24
N LYS A 124 -4.17 13.13 7.73
CA LYS A 124 -3.70 12.95 9.13
C LYS A 124 -3.65 11.49 9.61
N ASN A 125 -4.57 10.66 9.15
CA ASN A 125 -4.62 9.23 9.34
C ASN A 125 -4.98 8.53 8.03
N ILE A 126 -4.56 7.28 7.90
CA ILE A 126 -4.89 6.39 6.80
C ILE A 126 -5.19 5.01 7.37
N VAL A 127 -6.14 4.32 6.74
CA VAL A 127 -6.40 2.90 6.95
C VAL A 127 -6.29 2.28 5.57
N ALA A 128 -5.26 1.46 5.37
CA ALA A 128 -5.04 0.71 4.13
C ALA A 128 -4.14 -0.49 4.43
N ASP A 129 -4.15 -1.48 3.54
CA ASP A 129 -3.41 -2.73 3.69
C ASP A 129 -1.96 -2.67 3.17
N GLY A 130 -1.56 -1.55 2.57
CA GLY A 130 -0.22 -1.37 2.02
C GLY A 130 0.01 -2.09 0.68
N SER A 131 -1.02 -2.76 0.13
CA SER A 131 -0.96 -3.64 -1.04
C SER A 131 -0.44 -3.01 -2.34
N LEU A 132 -0.36 -1.69 -2.40
CA LEU A 132 0.22 -0.95 -3.53
C LEU A 132 1.70 -0.58 -3.34
N GLY A 133 2.38 -1.19 -2.35
CA GLY A 133 3.77 -0.87 -2.02
C GLY A 133 3.97 0.54 -1.46
N ILE A 134 2.88 1.14 -0.97
CA ILE A 134 2.82 2.58 -0.66
C ILE A 134 3.33 2.93 0.72
N PHE A 135 3.73 1.98 1.57
CA PHE A 135 3.94 2.25 3.00
C PHE A 135 5.39 2.24 3.43
N PHE A 136 6.11 1.15 3.19
CA PHE A 136 7.41 0.93 3.81
C PHE A 136 8.44 0.51 2.78
N SER A 137 9.63 1.09 2.85
CA SER A 137 10.71 0.83 1.86
C SER A 137 11.93 0.14 2.45
N ASN A 138 12.05 0.04 3.78
CA ASN A 138 13.19 -0.63 4.40
C ASN A 138 12.91 -0.97 5.88
N ILE A 139 13.74 -1.83 6.46
CA ILE A 139 13.81 -2.07 7.90
C ILE A 139 15.06 -1.44 8.50
N LEU A 140 14.95 -1.01 9.75
CA LEU A 140 16.06 -0.52 10.55
C LEU A 140 16.01 -1.14 11.94
N ASP A 141 17.14 -1.69 12.39
CA ASP A 141 17.29 -2.14 13.77
C ASP A 141 17.31 -0.93 14.71
N ILE A 142 16.68 -1.05 15.88
CA ILE A 142 16.65 0.02 16.87
C ILE A 142 18.07 0.44 17.28
N GLN A 143 19.03 -0.49 17.34
CA GLN A 143 20.42 -0.18 17.71
C GLN A 143 21.12 0.69 16.64
N ASP A 144 20.73 0.55 15.39
CA ASP A 144 21.31 1.30 14.27
C ASP A 144 20.73 2.73 14.17
N SER A 145 19.76 3.11 15.02
CA SER A 145 19.10 4.42 15.02
C SER A 145 20.03 5.60 15.37
N PHE A 146 21.21 5.32 15.93
CA PHE A 146 22.25 6.30 16.27
C PHE A 146 23.33 6.45 15.18
N THR A 147 23.28 5.61 14.14
CA THR A 147 24.40 5.46 13.19
C THR A 147 24.20 6.28 11.92
N ARG A 148 25.32 6.67 11.29
CA ARG A 148 25.32 7.52 10.10
C ARG A 148 24.78 6.83 8.84
N ASN A 149 25.10 5.55 8.72
CA ASN A 149 24.74 4.73 7.58
C ASN A 149 24.02 3.49 8.13
N PRO A 150 22.69 3.42 8.01
CA PRO A 150 21.97 2.24 8.45
C PRO A 150 22.50 1.02 7.68
N LYS A 151 22.70 -0.09 8.38
CA LYS A 151 23.15 -1.33 7.74
C LYS A 151 22.06 -1.83 6.80
N ASN A 152 22.46 -2.33 5.62
CA ASN A 152 21.54 -3.09 4.78
C ASN A 152 21.31 -4.47 5.42
N LEU A 153 20.37 -4.56 6.35
CA LEU A 153 20.11 -5.76 7.14
C LEU A 153 19.70 -6.96 6.29
N PHE A 154 19.13 -6.74 5.11
CA PHE A 154 18.83 -7.80 4.16
C PHE A 154 20.10 -8.35 3.53
N LEU A 155 21.01 -7.49 3.07
CA LEU A 155 22.31 -7.93 2.55
C LEU A 155 23.18 -8.60 3.63
N GLU A 156 23.17 -8.08 4.86
CA GLU A 156 23.90 -8.72 5.98
C GLU A 156 23.43 -10.16 6.24
N ALA A 157 22.18 -10.50 5.91
CA ALA A 157 21.64 -11.85 6.08
C ALA A 157 22.30 -12.89 5.17
N PHE A 158 23.02 -12.47 4.12
CA PHE A 158 23.76 -13.36 3.21
C PHE A 158 25.23 -13.54 3.63
N LYS A 159 25.72 -12.82 4.65
CA LYS A 159 27.13 -12.90 5.04
C LYS A 159 27.41 -14.13 5.91
N PRO A 160 28.40 -14.97 5.55
CA PRO A 160 28.74 -16.15 6.34
C PRO A 160 29.62 -15.79 7.56
N PRO A 161 29.49 -16.53 8.69
CA PRO A 161 28.46 -17.52 8.94
C PRO A 161 27.08 -16.87 9.17
N LEU A 162 26.02 -17.52 8.69
CA LEU A 162 24.65 -17.05 8.92
C LEU A 162 24.37 -16.93 10.42
N ALA A 163 23.62 -15.88 10.80
CA ALA A 163 23.23 -15.66 12.19
C ALA A 163 22.42 -16.86 12.73
N PRO A 164 22.65 -17.33 13.97
CA PRO A 164 21.94 -18.48 14.54
C PRO A 164 20.41 -18.33 14.53
N GLU A 165 19.91 -17.12 14.77
CA GLU A 165 18.48 -16.78 14.72
C GLU A 165 17.90 -17.01 13.32
N LEU A 166 18.64 -16.58 12.29
CA LEU A 166 18.27 -16.77 10.89
C LEU A 166 18.25 -18.26 10.51
N ILE A 167 19.25 -19.03 10.95
CA ILE A 167 19.29 -20.49 10.75
C ILE A 167 18.05 -21.16 11.37
N GLY A 168 17.65 -20.70 12.56
CA GLY A 168 16.44 -21.19 13.23
C GLY A 168 15.18 -20.98 12.41
N GLU A 169 15.00 -19.80 11.82
CA GLU A 169 13.86 -19.49 10.95
C GLU A 169 13.88 -20.22 9.61
N LEU A 170 15.04 -20.35 9.00
CA LEU A 170 15.20 -21.05 7.72
C LEU A 170 14.82 -22.54 7.82
N GLY A 171 14.87 -23.11 9.03
CA GLY A 171 14.36 -24.45 9.31
C GLY A 171 14.99 -25.52 8.42
N LYS A 172 14.20 -26.08 7.49
CA LYS A 172 14.62 -27.14 6.55
C LYS A 172 14.78 -26.65 5.10
N CYS A 173 14.81 -25.34 4.88
CA CYS A 173 15.03 -24.79 3.53
C CYS A 173 16.37 -25.28 2.98
N THR A 174 16.36 -25.74 1.73
CA THR A 174 17.58 -26.04 0.98
C THR A 174 18.10 -24.73 0.41
N LEU A 175 19.35 -24.37 0.73
CA LEU A 175 19.96 -23.12 0.29
C LEU A 175 21.18 -23.42 -0.58
N SER A 176 21.35 -22.65 -1.66
CA SER A 176 22.54 -22.71 -2.50
C SER A 176 23.65 -21.83 -1.94
N ALA A 177 24.79 -22.43 -1.58
CA ALA A 177 25.95 -21.69 -1.09
C ALA A 177 26.53 -20.75 -2.16
N ASP A 178 26.48 -21.15 -3.43
CA ASP A 178 26.97 -20.34 -4.54
C ASP A 178 26.09 -19.11 -4.74
N VAL A 179 24.76 -19.25 -4.63
CA VAL A 179 23.81 -18.11 -4.65
C VAL A 179 24.12 -17.15 -3.52
N ILE A 180 24.23 -17.66 -2.28
CA ILE A 180 24.52 -16.81 -1.10
C ILE A 180 25.82 -16.03 -1.29
N ALA A 181 26.86 -16.68 -1.82
CA ALA A 181 28.17 -16.06 -2.04
C ALA A 181 28.19 -15.02 -3.17
N SER A 182 27.18 -15.04 -4.06
CA SER A 182 27.12 -14.17 -5.24
C SER A 182 26.16 -13.00 -5.10
N VAL A 183 25.38 -12.89 -4.01
CA VAL A 183 24.57 -11.69 -3.73
C VAL A 183 25.49 -10.53 -3.34
N GLU A 184 25.50 -9.47 -4.17
CA GLU A 184 26.27 -8.25 -3.90
C GLU A 184 25.41 -7.19 -3.20
N ASN A 185 24.10 -7.19 -3.49
CA ASN A 185 23.18 -6.23 -2.90
C ASN A 185 21.74 -6.74 -2.90
N ILE A 186 20.94 -6.21 -1.97
CA ILE A 186 19.49 -6.40 -1.93
C ILE A 186 18.83 -5.04 -1.79
N HIS A 187 17.97 -4.71 -2.75
CA HIS A 187 17.14 -3.52 -2.76
C HIS A 187 15.71 -3.87 -2.42
N ILE A 188 15.13 -3.15 -1.46
CA ILE A 188 13.73 -3.34 -1.08
C ILE A 188 12.88 -2.34 -1.84
N ALA A 189 11.95 -2.86 -2.64
CA ALA A 189 10.97 -2.03 -3.32
C ALA A 189 9.89 -1.57 -2.35
N TRP A 190 9.33 -2.51 -1.58
CA TRP A 190 8.38 -2.22 -0.52
C TRP A 190 8.22 -3.38 0.46
N ILE A 191 7.67 -3.09 1.64
CA ILE A 191 7.33 -4.04 2.69
C ILE A 191 5.84 -3.92 3.01
N GLU A 192 5.17 -5.06 3.14
CA GLU A 192 3.77 -5.18 3.54
C GLU A 192 3.66 -6.00 4.84
N LEU A 193 2.76 -5.57 5.72
CA LEU A 193 2.40 -6.29 6.93
C LEU A 193 1.20 -7.18 6.62
N TRP A 194 1.34 -8.48 6.84
CA TRP A 194 0.33 -9.46 6.45
C TRP A 194 -0.53 -9.91 7.62
N GLU A 195 0.09 -10.45 8.67
CA GLU A 195 -0.64 -11.02 9.78
C GLU A 195 0.05 -10.87 11.13
N GLU A 196 -0.74 -10.97 12.19
CA GLU A 196 -0.21 -11.00 13.55
C GLU A 196 0.61 -12.29 13.74
N ASN A 197 1.82 -12.16 14.26
CA ASN A 197 2.62 -13.32 14.64
C ASN A 197 2.03 -13.95 15.90
N THR A 198 1.34 -15.09 15.75
CA THR A 198 0.62 -15.77 16.84
C THR A 198 1.51 -16.66 17.71
N LEU A 199 2.76 -16.91 17.31
CA LEU A 199 3.70 -17.79 18.03
C LEU A 199 4.04 -17.25 19.42
N PHE A 200 3.89 -15.94 19.66
CA PHE A 200 4.15 -15.30 20.95
C PHE A 200 2.95 -14.47 21.40
N SER A 201 1.97 -15.14 22.02
CA SER A 201 0.71 -14.60 22.57
C SER A 201 0.83 -13.56 23.71
N HIS A 202 2.03 -12.97 23.91
CA HIS A 202 2.32 -12.03 25.00
C HIS A 202 2.81 -10.65 24.53
N ASN A 203 2.92 -10.40 23.22
CA ASN A 203 3.33 -9.09 22.70
C ASN A 203 2.12 -8.35 22.14
N THR A 204 1.93 -7.09 22.56
CA THR A 204 1.02 -6.17 21.90
C THR A 204 1.53 -5.88 20.49
N VAL A 205 0.77 -6.28 19.47
CA VAL A 205 1.06 -6.02 18.06
C VAL A 205 1.03 -4.51 17.80
N THR A 206 2.04 -4.00 17.09
CA THR A 206 2.16 -2.57 16.76
C THR A 206 2.56 -2.42 15.29
N PRO A 207 1.87 -1.58 14.47
CA PRO A 207 0.62 -0.88 14.80
C PRO A 207 -0.52 -1.86 15.09
N THR A 208 -1.59 -1.42 15.75
CA THR A 208 -2.74 -2.28 15.99
C THR A 208 -3.44 -2.61 14.67
N PRO A 209 -3.71 -3.88 14.37
CA PRO A 209 -4.41 -4.26 13.15
C PRO A 209 -5.84 -3.75 13.17
N VAL A 210 -6.32 -3.30 12.00
CA VAL A 210 -7.75 -3.10 11.77
C VAL A 210 -8.22 -4.32 10.99
N ILE A 211 -8.97 -5.22 11.64
CA ILE A 211 -9.43 -6.44 10.95
C ILE A 211 -10.67 -6.10 10.13
N GLU A 212 -10.55 -6.07 8.81
CA GLU A 212 -11.67 -5.99 7.88
C GLU A 212 -11.97 -7.38 7.32
N SER A 213 -12.83 -8.15 8.01
CA SER A 213 -13.16 -9.55 7.71
C SER A 213 -13.89 -9.81 6.38
N LYS A 214 -13.97 -8.82 5.47
CA LYS A 214 -14.75 -8.86 4.22
C LYS A 214 -13.89 -8.81 2.95
N ILE A 215 -12.59 -8.62 3.09
CA ILE A 215 -11.66 -8.52 1.95
C ILE A 215 -10.70 -9.69 2.05
N GLU A 216 -10.69 -10.55 1.04
CA GLU A 216 -9.73 -11.66 0.92
C GLU A 216 -8.69 -11.31 -0.16
N LYS A 217 -7.41 -11.51 0.15
CA LYS A 217 -6.24 -11.37 -0.72
C LYS A 217 -5.46 -12.69 -0.70
N GLU A 218 -5.29 -13.30 -1.87
CA GLU A 218 -4.54 -14.56 -2.02
C GLU A 218 -5.04 -15.68 -1.08
N GLY A 219 -6.35 -15.71 -0.82
CA GLY A 219 -6.99 -16.68 0.09
C GLY A 219 -6.84 -16.37 1.59
N ARG A 220 -6.32 -15.18 1.95
CA ARG A 220 -6.18 -14.71 3.34
C ARG A 220 -6.97 -13.41 3.56
N PRO A 221 -7.45 -13.11 4.78
CA PRO A 221 -8.07 -11.81 5.07
C PRO A 221 -7.06 -10.67 4.89
N ALA A 222 -7.43 -9.60 4.19
CA ALA A 222 -6.62 -8.39 4.15
C ALA A 222 -6.62 -7.74 5.55
N ILE A 223 -5.44 -7.37 6.05
CA ILE A 223 -5.30 -6.71 7.36
C ILE A 223 -4.89 -5.26 7.15
N PRO A 224 -5.84 -4.32 7.00
CA PRO A 224 -5.48 -2.92 6.92
C PRO A 224 -4.78 -2.43 8.18
N GLN A 225 -3.78 -1.59 7.98
CA GLN A 225 -3.04 -0.92 9.04
C GLN A 225 -3.58 0.51 9.22
N ALA A 226 -3.94 0.85 10.46
CA ALA A 226 -4.26 2.22 10.82
C ALA A 226 -2.97 2.97 11.16
N ILE A 227 -2.56 3.88 10.29
CA ILE A 227 -1.35 4.69 10.46
C ILE A 227 -1.74 6.15 10.56
N SER A 228 -1.16 6.85 11.51
CA SER A 228 -1.39 8.26 11.78
C SER A 228 -0.07 9.02 11.86
N ARG A 229 -0.15 10.36 11.78
CA ARG A 229 1.03 11.21 11.97
C ARG A 229 1.71 11.04 13.33
N THR A 230 0.99 10.58 14.34
CA THR A 230 1.55 10.40 15.69
C THR A 230 2.40 9.14 15.79
N ASP A 231 2.23 8.20 14.85
CA ASP A 231 3.04 6.98 14.76
C ASP A 231 4.38 7.23 14.09
N LEU A 232 4.55 8.38 13.43
CA LEU A 232 5.80 8.76 12.77
C LEU A 232 6.87 9.11 13.79
N LEU A 233 8.02 8.47 13.58
CA LEU A 233 9.22 8.55 14.37
C LEU A 233 10.37 9.12 13.52
N ILE A 234 11.27 9.80 14.20
CA ILE A 234 12.57 10.22 13.66
C ILE A 234 13.65 9.62 14.54
N THR A 235 14.65 8.99 13.93
CA THR A 235 15.78 8.42 14.67
C THR A 235 16.67 9.50 15.24
N HIS A 236 17.45 9.17 16.26
CA HIS A 236 18.43 10.10 16.81
C HIS A 236 19.40 10.58 15.72
N TYR A 237 19.87 9.69 14.86
CA TYR A 237 20.75 10.06 13.77
C TYR A 237 20.11 11.11 12.84
N GLN A 238 18.88 10.88 12.36
CA GLN A 238 18.18 11.83 11.48
C GLN A 238 17.92 13.17 12.18
N LEU A 239 17.69 13.16 13.50
CA LEU A 239 17.57 14.37 14.30
C LEU A 239 18.89 15.17 14.37
N SER A 240 20.01 14.49 14.58
CA SER A 240 21.35 15.10 14.61
C SER A 240 21.71 15.73 13.27
N ARG A 241 21.32 15.13 12.16
CA ARG A 241 21.49 15.74 10.81
C ARG A 241 20.78 17.07 10.66
N ILE A 242 19.62 17.26 11.30
CA ILE A 242 18.92 18.54 11.31
C ILE A 242 19.72 19.58 12.11
N ILE A 243 20.22 19.19 13.29
CA ILE A 243 21.01 20.06 14.18
C ILE A 243 22.30 20.51 13.48
N GLU A 244 22.95 19.59 12.77
CA GLU A 244 24.20 19.84 12.04
C GLU A 244 24.00 20.56 10.70
N GLY A 245 22.75 20.72 10.24
CA GLY A 245 22.44 21.30 8.94
C GLY A 245 22.93 20.45 7.76
N SER A 246 23.01 19.13 7.93
CA SER A 246 23.59 18.20 6.95
C SER A 246 22.55 17.51 6.07
N LEU A 247 21.32 18.04 6.03
CA LEU A 247 20.25 17.52 5.16
C LEU A 247 20.47 17.98 3.71
N ILE A 248 20.25 17.07 2.77
CA ILE A 248 20.37 17.31 1.33
C ILE A 248 18.97 17.51 0.77
N GLN A 249 18.79 18.60 0.01
CA GLN A 249 17.53 18.84 -0.68
C GLN A 249 17.32 17.78 -1.77
N LYS A 250 16.13 17.16 -1.79
CA LYS A 250 15.75 16.20 -2.83
C LYS A 250 15.63 16.94 -4.17
N GLY A 251 16.23 16.37 -5.23
CA GLY A 251 16.17 16.94 -6.58
C GLY A 251 14.80 16.78 -7.27
N THR A 252 13.91 15.95 -6.72
CA THR A 252 12.55 15.79 -7.24
C THR A 252 11.64 16.94 -6.79
N PRO A 253 10.76 17.45 -7.67
CA PRO A 253 9.80 18.49 -7.29
C PRO A 253 8.94 18.03 -6.11
N VAL A 254 8.83 18.91 -5.11
CA VAL A 254 8.01 18.70 -3.92
C VAL A 254 6.56 18.84 -4.32
N GLU A 255 5.77 17.81 -4.09
CA GLU A 255 4.34 17.88 -4.35
C GLU A 255 3.71 18.68 -3.21
N THR A 256 3.13 19.83 -3.53
CA THR A 256 2.42 20.65 -2.56
C THR A 256 1.08 20.01 -2.21
N ARG A 257 0.53 20.37 -1.05
CA ARG A 257 -0.83 19.98 -0.67
C ARG A 257 -1.85 20.30 -1.78
N GLU A 258 -1.71 21.43 -2.46
CA GLU A 258 -2.59 21.82 -3.57
C GLU A 258 -2.41 20.94 -4.81
N THR A 259 -1.17 20.59 -5.17
CA THR A 259 -0.92 19.68 -6.31
C THR A 259 -1.35 18.25 -5.99
N LEU A 260 -1.18 17.81 -4.73
CA LEU A 260 -1.63 16.51 -4.25
C LEU A 260 -3.16 16.41 -4.22
N ILE A 261 -3.85 17.45 -3.73
CA ILE A 261 -5.32 17.53 -3.77
C ILE A 261 -5.82 17.50 -5.22
N LYS A 262 -5.18 18.26 -6.12
CA LYS A 262 -5.49 18.19 -7.56
C LYS A 262 -5.27 16.78 -8.12
N LYS A 263 -4.22 16.07 -7.71
CA LYS A 263 -3.97 14.67 -8.11
C LYS A 263 -4.98 13.68 -7.52
N MET A 264 -5.46 13.90 -6.29
CA MET A 264 -6.56 13.14 -5.71
C MET A 264 -7.89 13.39 -6.43
N ASP A 265 -8.15 14.62 -6.85
CA ASP A 265 -9.29 15.00 -7.70
C ASP A 265 -9.13 14.46 -9.14
N LEU A 266 -7.91 14.09 -9.53
CA LEU A 266 -7.56 13.37 -10.75
C LEU A 266 -7.58 11.83 -10.56
N LYS A 267 -8.19 11.29 -9.48
CA LYS A 267 -8.73 9.92 -9.58
C LYS A 267 -9.63 9.90 -10.82
N PRO A 268 -9.40 9.02 -11.80
CA PRO A 268 -10.18 9.05 -13.02
C PRO A 268 -11.65 8.90 -12.64
N ARG A 269 -12.46 9.92 -12.92
CA ARG A 269 -13.90 9.75 -13.15
C ARG A 269 -14.12 8.98 -14.46
N GLY A 270 -13.38 7.89 -14.64
CA GLY A 270 -13.53 6.92 -15.70
C GLY A 270 -14.37 5.79 -15.16
N ILE A 271 -15.40 5.42 -15.92
CA ILE A 271 -16.14 4.17 -15.71
C ILE A 271 -15.10 3.05 -15.82
N SER A 272 -15.04 2.12 -14.85
CA SER A 272 -14.12 0.98 -14.96
C SER A 272 -14.38 0.23 -16.28
N PRO A 273 -13.36 -0.35 -16.94
CA PRO A 273 -13.59 -1.15 -18.16
C PRO A 273 -14.61 -2.28 -17.95
N ALA A 274 -14.71 -2.81 -16.72
CA ALA A 274 -15.75 -3.77 -16.33
C ALA A 274 -17.17 -3.15 -16.35
N ARG A 275 -17.32 -1.93 -15.85
CA ARG A 275 -18.58 -1.19 -15.88
C ARG A 275 -18.97 -0.70 -17.27
N GLU A 276 -18.00 -0.43 -18.16
CA GLU A 276 -18.28 -0.19 -19.58
C GLU A 276 -18.81 -1.44 -20.28
N ARG A 277 -18.19 -2.61 -20.03
CA ARG A 277 -18.71 -3.90 -20.52
C ARG A 277 -20.11 -4.20 -20.00
N ALA A 278 -20.37 -3.95 -18.71
CA ALA A 278 -21.71 -4.10 -18.14
C ALA A 278 -22.75 -3.15 -18.78
N LYS A 279 -22.36 -1.90 -19.08
CA LYS A 279 -23.21 -0.96 -19.82
C LYS A 279 -23.50 -1.43 -21.24
N LEU A 280 -22.49 -1.95 -21.95
CA LEU A 280 -22.66 -2.48 -23.30
C LEU A 280 -23.59 -3.71 -23.28
N ALA A 281 -23.37 -4.64 -22.36
CA ALA A 281 -24.23 -5.82 -22.17
C ALA A 281 -25.68 -5.41 -21.89
N ALA A 282 -25.90 -4.43 -21.02
CA ALA A 282 -27.23 -3.89 -20.73
C ALA A 282 -27.91 -3.30 -21.97
N LYS A 283 -27.19 -2.51 -22.78
CA LYS A 283 -27.73 -1.95 -24.03
C LYS A 283 -28.08 -3.03 -25.04
N THR A 284 -27.19 -4.02 -25.22
CA THR A 284 -27.40 -5.13 -26.16
C THR A 284 -28.60 -5.98 -25.76
N LEU A 285 -28.72 -6.32 -24.47
CA LEU A 285 -29.83 -7.08 -23.96
C LEU A 285 -31.16 -6.31 -24.06
N ALA A 286 -31.15 -5.02 -23.71
CA ALA A 286 -32.34 -4.18 -23.85
C ALA A 286 -32.81 -4.05 -25.30
N ASN A 287 -31.88 -3.88 -26.25
CA ASN A 287 -32.17 -3.90 -27.69
C ASN A 287 -32.83 -5.20 -28.13
N TYR A 288 -32.29 -6.34 -27.71
CA TYR A 288 -32.87 -7.64 -28.00
C TYR A 288 -34.29 -7.76 -27.44
N LEU A 289 -34.49 -7.42 -26.16
CA LEU A 289 -35.80 -7.52 -25.52
C LEU A 289 -36.85 -6.57 -26.13
N TRP A 290 -36.48 -5.35 -26.52
CA TRP A 290 -37.40 -4.47 -27.24
C TRP A 290 -37.73 -4.96 -28.65
N SER A 291 -36.79 -5.64 -29.33
CA SER A 291 -37.10 -6.25 -30.63
C SER A 291 -38.15 -7.36 -30.54
N GLN A 292 -38.32 -7.96 -29.35
CA GLN A 292 -39.36 -8.94 -29.06
C GLN A 292 -40.69 -8.30 -28.61
N ASP A 293 -40.69 -7.03 -28.20
CA ASP A 293 -41.90 -6.28 -27.82
C ASP A 293 -42.68 -5.78 -29.04
N ARG A 294 -43.25 -6.72 -29.80
CA ARG A 294 -43.99 -6.43 -31.04
C ARG A 294 -45.25 -5.60 -30.83
N ASP A 295 -45.77 -5.58 -29.60
CA ASP A 295 -46.97 -4.83 -29.22
C ASP A 295 -46.67 -3.42 -28.67
N ASN A 296 -45.39 -3.04 -28.55
CA ASN A 296 -44.93 -1.75 -28.01
C ASN A 296 -45.50 -1.43 -26.60
N LYS A 297 -45.55 -2.43 -25.72
CA LYS A 297 -46.17 -2.31 -24.39
C LYS A 297 -45.17 -2.01 -23.29
N ILE A 298 -43.91 -2.39 -23.44
CA ILE A 298 -42.92 -2.35 -22.37
C ILE A 298 -42.38 -0.94 -22.19
N LYS A 299 -42.64 -0.35 -21.02
CA LYS A 299 -42.09 0.96 -20.68
C LYS A 299 -40.65 0.84 -20.20
N ILE A 300 -39.86 1.91 -20.37
CA ILE A 300 -38.41 1.89 -20.08
C ILE A 300 -38.08 1.49 -18.63
N LYS A 301 -38.98 1.77 -17.67
CA LYS A 301 -38.81 1.35 -16.27
C LYS A 301 -38.94 -0.17 -16.10
N GLU A 302 -39.89 -0.78 -16.78
CA GLU A 302 -40.11 -2.23 -16.76
C GLU A 302 -38.95 -2.93 -17.47
N MET A 303 -38.51 -2.39 -18.61
CA MET A 303 -37.33 -2.91 -19.30
C MET A 303 -36.07 -2.85 -18.43
N ALA A 304 -35.86 -1.77 -17.67
CA ALA A 304 -34.73 -1.66 -16.75
C ALA A 304 -34.75 -2.74 -15.65
N ILE A 305 -35.94 -3.10 -15.13
CA ILE A 305 -36.10 -4.16 -14.14
C ILE A 305 -35.81 -5.53 -14.75
N THR A 306 -36.32 -5.83 -15.94
CA THR A 306 -36.07 -7.09 -16.64
C THR A 306 -34.58 -7.25 -16.97
N VAL A 307 -33.97 -6.21 -17.56
CA VAL A 307 -32.53 -6.21 -17.88
C VAL A 307 -31.68 -6.37 -16.62
N TYR A 308 -32.07 -5.76 -15.50
CA TYR A 308 -31.40 -5.95 -14.20
C TYR A 308 -31.45 -7.41 -13.75
N ALA A 309 -32.62 -8.03 -13.78
CA ALA A 309 -32.83 -9.39 -13.32
C ALA A 309 -31.98 -10.38 -14.13
N GLU A 310 -31.96 -10.23 -15.46
CA GLU A 310 -31.18 -11.07 -16.37
C GLU A 310 -29.66 -10.86 -16.17
N LEU A 311 -29.19 -9.61 -16.12
CA LEU A 311 -27.75 -9.34 -15.91
C LEU A 311 -27.26 -9.75 -14.52
N SER A 312 -28.13 -9.75 -13.51
CA SER A 312 -27.77 -10.17 -12.16
C SER A 312 -27.42 -11.67 -12.07
N GLN A 313 -27.80 -12.45 -13.09
CA GLN A 313 -27.45 -13.87 -13.22
C GLN A 313 -26.14 -14.09 -14.02
N THR A 314 -25.47 -13.01 -14.44
CA THR A 314 -24.24 -13.07 -15.23
C THR A 314 -23.03 -12.56 -14.43
N GLU A 315 -21.85 -12.67 -15.03
CA GLU A 315 -20.59 -12.08 -14.53
C GLU A 315 -20.66 -10.55 -14.30
N HIS A 316 -21.65 -9.86 -14.87
CA HIS A 316 -21.81 -8.40 -14.72
C HIS A 316 -22.49 -7.98 -13.40
N ARG A 317 -22.98 -8.92 -12.58
CA ARG A 317 -23.73 -8.64 -11.33
C ARG A 317 -23.04 -7.63 -10.41
N ILE A 318 -21.71 -7.72 -10.29
CA ILE A 318 -20.90 -6.90 -9.38
C ILE A 318 -20.90 -5.42 -9.79
N GLU A 319 -21.07 -5.13 -11.08
CA GLU A 319 -20.99 -3.78 -11.65
C GLU A 319 -22.35 -3.12 -11.83
N LEU A 320 -23.45 -3.82 -11.50
CA LEU A 320 -24.81 -3.29 -11.61
C LEU A 320 -25.09 -2.22 -10.55
N PRO A 321 -25.96 -1.24 -10.84
CA PRO A 321 -26.39 -0.27 -9.83
C PRO A 321 -27.19 -0.93 -8.71
N ASP A 322 -27.21 -0.33 -7.52
CA ASP A 322 -27.92 -0.89 -6.35
C ASP A 322 -29.43 -1.03 -6.56
N GLN A 323 -30.00 -0.23 -7.47
CA GLN A 323 -31.42 -0.24 -7.80
C GLN A 323 -31.64 -0.59 -9.27
N ALA A 324 -32.51 -1.57 -9.53
CA ALA A 324 -32.88 -2.00 -10.87
C ALA A 324 -33.41 -0.86 -11.76
N ILE A 325 -34.10 0.12 -11.16
CA ILE A 325 -34.64 1.28 -11.88
C ILE A 325 -33.52 2.19 -12.41
N SER A 326 -32.35 2.23 -11.75
CA SER A 326 -31.21 3.06 -12.16
C SER A 326 -30.56 2.59 -13.47
N LEU A 327 -30.80 1.35 -13.91
CA LEU A 327 -30.39 0.87 -15.24
C LEU A 327 -31.08 1.61 -16.39
N LYS A 328 -32.21 2.27 -16.12
CA LYS A 328 -32.92 3.10 -17.09
C LYS A 328 -31.99 4.07 -17.79
N ASP A 329 -31.05 4.68 -17.07
CA ASP A 329 -30.14 5.68 -17.63
C ASP A 329 -29.10 5.06 -18.57
N TRP A 330 -28.79 3.77 -18.40
CA TRP A 330 -27.82 3.05 -19.24
C TRP A 330 -28.44 2.61 -20.56
N ILE A 331 -29.70 2.16 -20.51
CA ILE A 331 -30.44 1.67 -21.68
C ILE A 331 -31.23 2.78 -22.38
N LYS A 332 -31.20 4.01 -21.85
CA LYS A 332 -31.95 5.15 -22.40
C LYS A 332 -31.63 5.41 -23.87
N GLU A 333 -30.38 5.28 -24.29
CA GLU A 333 -29.98 5.55 -25.68
C GLU A 333 -30.63 4.61 -26.69
N VAL A 334 -30.82 3.36 -26.30
CA VAL A 334 -31.37 2.29 -27.14
C VAL A 334 -32.88 2.10 -26.99
N ALA A 335 -33.52 2.87 -26.10
CA ALA A 335 -34.95 2.77 -25.83
C ALA A 335 -35.80 3.34 -26.98
N PRO A 336 -36.82 2.62 -27.49
CA PRO A 336 -37.70 3.11 -28.55
C PRO A 336 -38.58 4.27 -28.06
N PRO A 337 -39.05 5.17 -28.95
CA PRO A 337 -39.76 6.40 -28.56
C PRO A 337 -40.98 6.17 -27.66
N TYR A 338 -41.83 5.18 -27.98
CA TYR A 338 -43.06 4.86 -27.21
C TYR A 338 -42.79 4.51 -25.74
N SER A 339 -41.62 3.94 -25.46
CA SER A 339 -41.25 3.46 -24.12
C SER A 339 -40.90 4.61 -23.16
N ARG A 340 -40.66 5.81 -23.70
CA ARG A 340 -40.25 7.02 -22.97
C ARG A 340 -41.42 7.97 -22.67
N GLU A 341 -42.59 7.73 -23.23
CA GLU A 341 -43.77 8.58 -23.05
C GLU A 341 -44.33 8.49 -21.62
N PRO A 342 -44.56 9.63 -20.92
CA PRO A 342 -45.10 9.65 -19.58
C PRO A 342 -46.59 9.23 -19.56
N GLY A 343 -46.88 8.02 -19.07
CA GLY A 343 -48.24 7.49 -18.94
C GLY A 343 -48.97 7.95 -17.67
N ARG A 344 -49.42 9.21 -17.59
CA ARG A 344 -50.41 9.61 -16.58
C ARG A 344 -51.70 10.08 -17.23
N THR A 345 -52.66 9.17 -17.37
CA THR A 345 -54.07 9.52 -17.53
C THR A 345 -54.50 10.26 -16.25
N LYS A 346 -55.00 11.50 -16.37
CA LYS A 346 -55.50 12.27 -15.23
C LYS A 346 -56.77 11.60 -14.69
N GLU A 347 -56.71 10.98 -13.51
CA GLU A 347 -57.91 10.66 -12.75
C GLU A 347 -58.63 11.97 -12.39
N LYS A 348 -59.83 12.16 -12.95
CA LYS A 348 -60.75 13.21 -12.52
C LYS A 348 -61.23 12.85 -11.12
N TYR A 349 -60.77 13.60 -10.12
CA TYR A 349 -61.43 13.63 -8.82
C TYR A 349 -62.85 14.16 -9.02
N ILE A 350 -63.83 13.29 -8.76
CA ILE A 350 -65.21 13.68 -8.44
C ILE A 350 -65.14 14.23 -7.02
N SER A 351 -65.32 15.54 -6.87
CA SER A 351 -65.59 16.15 -5.56
C SER A 351 -67.06 15.94 -5.23
N SER A 352 -67.32 15.12 -4.21
CA SER A 352 -68.59 15.09 -3.48
C SER A 352 -68.64 16.21 -2.45
N GLU A 353 -69.85 16.78 -2.30
CA GLU A 353 -70.35 17.67 -1.24
C GLU A 353 -69.90 19.14 -1.33
N THR A 354 -70.80 20.14 -1.40
CA THR A 354 -72.19 20.28 -0.92
C THR A 354 -73.13 20.93 -1.92
#